data_AF-A0A521MFE3-F1
#
_entry.id   AF-A0A521MFE3-F1
#
_cell.length_a   1.000
_cell.length_b   1.000
_cell.length_c   1.000
_cell.angle_alpha   90.00
_cell.angle_beta   90.00
_cell.angle_gamma   90.00
#
_symmetry.space_group_name_H-M   'P 1'
#
loop_
_entity.id
_entity.type
_entity.pdbx_description
1 polymer ?
#
loop_
_entity_poly.entity_id
_entity_poly.type
_entity_poly.pdbx_seq_one_letter_code
_entity_poly.pdbx_strand_id
1 'polypeptide(L)'
;MVRAVLASLALLLALPAMAEEIGSVSYRFKWLGPNDKIAVEAFDDPDVAGVTCYIARARTGGIKGAFGVAEDPAQASISCQQTGAIDPSMLDKLKSPHEVFSERASLIFKTTQVVRFWDPKRRALVYLTYTDRVIEGSPQNSISVVPVGLK
;
A
#
# COMPACT_ATOMS: atom_id res chain seq x y z
N MET A 1 -28.74 -29.22 4.96
CA MET A 1 -27.82 -28.92 3.83
C MET A 1 -27.80 -27.44 3.43
N VAL A 2 -28.93 -26.71 3.42
CA VAL A 2 -28.98 -25.28 3.02
C VAL A 2 -28.13 -24.34 3.90
N ARG A 3 -28.01 -24.60 5.21
CA ARG A 3 -27.18 -23.79 6.13
C ARG A 3 -25.66 -23.88 5.88
N ALA A 4 -25.19 -25.01 5.35
CA ALA A 4 -23.76 -25.19 5.03
C ALA A 4 -23.36 -24.45 3.75
N VAL A 5 -24.33 -24.22 2.84
CA VAL A 5 -24.11 -23.49 1.57
C VAL A 5 -24.08 -21.98 1.79
N LEU A 6 -24.79 -21.46 2.80
CA LEU A 6 -24.78 -20.03 3.14
C LEU A 6 -23.45 -19.61 3.82
N ALA A 7 -22.82 -20.50 4.60
CA ALA A 7 -21.54 -20.21 5.25
C ALA A 7 -20.36 -20.20 4.26
N SER A 8 -20.43 -20.98 3.17
CA SER A 8 -19.38 -21.02 2.14
C SER A 8 -19.45 -19.86 1.14
N LEU A 9 -20.59 -19.17 1.01
CA LEU A 9 -20.73 -18.02 0.11
C LEU A 9 -20.19 -16.71 0.74
N ALA A 10 -20.13 -16.62 2.07
CA ALA A 10 -19.62 -15.43 2.77
C ALA A 10 -18.08 -15.32 2.76
N LEU A 11 -17.36 -16.40 2.45
CA LEU A 11 -15.89 -16.44 2.50
C LEU A 11 -15.21 -15.93 1.21
N LEU A 12 -15.98 -15.50 0.21
CA LEU A 12 -15.48 -15.11 -1.12
C LEU A 12 -15.43 -13.58 -1.35
N LEU A 13 -15.69 -12.76 -0.33
CA LEU A 13 -15.71 -11.30 -0.43
C LEU A 13 -14.53 -10.60 0.29
N ALA A 14 -13.37 -11.25 0.37
CA ALA A 14 -12.13 -10.54 0.71
C ALA A 14 -11.76 -9.63 -0.48
N LEU A 15 -12.39 -8.45 -0.53
CA LEU A 15 -12.02 -7.39 -1.46
C LEU A 15 -10.58 -6.99 -1.15
N PRO A 16 -9.69 -6.88 -2.15
CA PRO A 16 -8.37 -6.32 -1.92
C PRO A 16 -8.54 -4.92 -1.31
N ALA A 17 -7.66 -4.54 -0.38
CA ALA A 17 -7.61 -3.19 0.15
C ALA A 17 -7.31 -2.23 -1.01
N MET A 18 -8.36 -1.60 -1.55
CA MET A 18 -8.22 -0.62 -2.61
C MET A 18 -7.69 0.66 -1.98
N ALA A 19 -6.59 1.18 -2.50
CA ALA A 19 -6.08 2.49 -2.09
C ALA A 19 -7.11 3.57 -2.44
N GLU A 20 -7.50 4.38 -1.47
CA GLU A 20 -8.37 5.54 -1.66
C GLU A 20 -7.51 6.79 -1.88
N GLU A 21 -7.62 7.45 -3.05
CA GLU A 21 -6.92 8.73 -3.30
C GLU A 21 -7.50 9.82 -2.38
N ILE A 22 -6.71 10.29 -1.43
CA ILE A 22 -7.03 11.42 -0.55
C ILE A 22 -6.88 12.74 -1.30
N GLY A 23 -5.90 12.82 -2.19
CA GLY A 23 -5.65 14.00 -3.00
C GLY A 23 -4.34 13.92 -3.75
N SER A 24 -4.05 14.97 -4.53
CA SER A 24 -2.82 15.03 -5.31
C SER A 24 -2.34 16.46 -5.55
N VAL A 25 -1.01 16.61 -5.71
CA VAL A 25 -0.35 17.90 -5.98
C VAL A 25 0.48 17.78 -7.26
N SER A 26 0.29 18.69 -8.21
CA SER A 26 1.10 18.73 -9.44
C SER A 26 2.51 19.26 -9.16
N TYR A 27 3.52 18.60 -9.73
CA TYR A 27 4.92 19.03 -9.60
C TYR A 27 5.61 19.33 -10.95
N ARG A 28 5.02 18.89 -12.07
CA ARG A 28 5.54 19.20 -13.41
C ARG A 28 4.42 19.46 -14.40
N PHE A 29 4.43 20.66 -14.97
CA PHE A 29 3.48 21.07 -16.00
C PHE A 29 3.71 20.31 -17.31
N LYS A 30 2.62 19.93 -17.99
CA LYS A 30 2.65 19.36 -19.35
C LYS A 30 1.74 20.18 -20.26
N TRP A 31 2.29 20.55 -21.41
CA TRP A 31 1.56 21.30 -22.45
C TRP A 31 0.40 20.51 -23.06
N LEU A 32 0.51 19.18 -23.13
CA LEU A 32 -0.49 18.29 -23.71
C LEU A 32 -0.88 17.19 -22.72
N GLY A 33 -2.11 17.28 -22.21
CA GLY A 33 -2.69 16.35 -21.24
C GLY A 33 -2.43 16.72 -19.77
N PRO A 34 -2.76 15.84 -18.82
CA PRO A 34 -2.64 16.12 -17.38
C PRO A 34 -1.20 16.42 -16.95
N ASN A 35 -1.02 17.19 -15.88
CA ASN A 35 0.31 17.39 -15.29
C ASN A 35 0.79 16.13 -14.57
N ASP A 36 2.10 16.01 -14.37
CA ASP A 36 2.60 15.01 -13.43
C ASP A 36 2.27 15.45 -12.01
N LYS A 37 1.80 14.50 -11.21
CA LYS A 37 1.31 14.75 -9.86
C LYS A 37 1.91 13.78 -8.87
N ILE A 38 1.97 14.17 -7.60
CA ILE A 38 2.15 13.26 -6.48
C ILE A 38 0.75 12.98 -5.94
N ALA A 39 0.30 11.74 -6.02
CA ALA A 39 -0.96 11.31 -5.42
C ALA A 39 -0.69 10.73 -4.02
N VAL A 40 -1.57 11.05 -3.08
CA VAL A 40 -1.58 10.50 -1.73
C VAL A 40 -2.79 9.59 -1.63
N GLU A 41 -2.54 8.32 -1.33
CA GLU A 41 -3.55 7.28 -1.22
C GLU A 41 -3.50 6.67 0.18
N ALA A 42 -4.65 6.38 0.76
CA ALA A 42 -4.75 5.65 2.02
C ALA A 42 -5.24 4.22 1.81
N PHE A 43 -4.73 3.31 2.63
CA PHE A 43 -5.27 1.96 2.77
C PHE A 43 -5.11 1.49 4.21
N ASP A 44 -6.04 0.67 4.66
CA ASP A 44 -5.97 0.04 5.98
C ASP A 44 -5.23 -1.29 5.90
N ASP A 45 -4.54 -1.64 6.98
CA ASP A 45 -3.91 -2.94 7.10
C ASP A 45 -5.00 -4.04 7.23
N PRO A 46 -5.04 -5.03 6.32
CA PRO A 46 -6.11 -6.04 6.30
C PRO A 46 -6.09 -6.99 7.51
N ASP A 47 -4.93 -7.19 8.16
CA ASP A 47 -4.81 -8.10 9.30
C ASP A 47 -4.67 -7.37 10.65
N VAL A 48 -4.42 -6.05 10.62
CA VAL A 48 -4.23 -5.23 11.82
C VAL A 48 -5.23 -4.07 11.81
N ALA A 49 -6.40 -4.34 12.38
CA ALA A 49 -7.40 -3.30 12.61
C ALA A 49 -6.79 -2.13 13.42
N GLY A 50 -7.14 -0.91 13.01
CA GLY A 50 -6.67 0.32 13.66
C GLY A 50 -5.31 0.82 13.17
N VAL A 51 -4.75 0.26 12.10
CA VAL A 51 -3.60 0.84 11.39
C VAL A 51 -4.00 1.26 9.99
N THR A 52 -3.77 2.53 9.66
CA THR A 52 -3.95 3.10 8.31
C THR A 52 -2.62 3.57 7.77
N CYS A 53 -2.32 3.23 6.53
CA CYS A 53 -1.13 3.64 5.81
C CYS A 53 -1.47 4.64 4.71
N TYR A 54 -0.69 5.72 4.65
CA TYR A 54 -0.74 6.75 3.63
C TYR A 54 0.49 6.60 2.74
N ILE A 55 0.28 6.40 1.44
CA ILE A 55 1.34 6.25 0.46
C ILE A 55 1.29 7.40 -0.53
N ALA A 56 2.42 8.10 -0.66
CA ALA A 56 2.61 9.18 -1.61
C ALA A 56 3.41 8.65 -2.80
N ARG A 57 2.88 8.77 -4.02
CA ARG A 57 3.52 8.26 -5.24
C ARG A 57 3.46 9.27 -6.37
N ALA A 58 4.52 9.32 -7.17
CA ALA A 58 4.50 10.07 -8.41
C ALA A 58 3.64 9.35 -9.45
N ARG A 59 2.75 10.10 -10.12
CA ARG A 59 1.92 9.66 -11.23
C ARG A 59 2.26 10.46 -12.47
N THR A 60 2.55 9.77 -13.56
CA THR A 60 2.89 10.39 -14.85
C THR A 60 1.61 10.84 -15.56
N GLY A 61 1.50 12.13 -15.84
CA GLY A 61 0.45 12.73 -16.66
C GLY A 61 0.78 12.75 -18.16
N GLY A 62 0.13 13.63 -18.89
CA GLY A 62 0.19 13.77 -20.33
C GLY A 62 -0.64 12.70 -21.05
N ILE A 63 -0.57 12.68 -22.38
CA ILE A 63 -1.35 11.76 -23.21
C ILE A 63 -1.12 10.30 -22.78
N LYS A 64 0.13 9.87 -22.61
CA LYS A 64 0.45 8.49 -22.16
C LYS A 64 -0.09 8.17 -20.76
N GLY A 65 -0.08 9.14 -19.85
CA GLY A 65 -0.65 9.01 -18.51
C GLY A 65 -2.16 8.86 -18.53
N ALA A 66 -2.85 9.68 -19.33
CA ALA A 66 -4.30 9.63 -19.50
C ALA A 66 -4.79 8.29 -20.07
N PHE A 67 -3.99 7.63 -20.92
CA PHE A 67 -4.28 6.29 -21.46
C PHE A 67 -3.74 5.14 -20.59
N GLY A 68 -3.13 5.41 -19.42
CA GLY A 68 -2.59 4.38 -18.52
C GLY A 68 -1.40 3.60 -19.09
N VAL A 69 -0.75 4.13 -20.13
CA VAL A 69 0.41 3.50 -20.80
C VAL A 69 1.72 4.14 -20.35
N ALA A 70 1.64 5.21 -19.56
CA ALA A 70 2.81 5.77 -18.92
C ALA A 70 3.29 4.86 -17.79
N GLU A 71 4.60 4.82 -17.65
CA GLU A 71 5.23 4.16 -16.52
C GLU A 71 5.49 5.20 -15.43
N ASP A 72 4.96 4.95 -14.24
CA ASP A 72 5.15 5.85 -13.12
C ASP A 72 6.61 5.81 -12.60
N PRO A 73 7.13 6.93 -12.07
CA PRO A 73 8.41 6.94 -11.40
C PRO A 73 8.42 6.04 -10.17
N ALA A 74 9.57 5.48 -9.83
CA ALA A 74 9.70 4.54 -8.70
C ALA A 74 9.78 5.24 -7.32
N GLN A 75 9.48 6.54 -7.26
CA GLN A 75 9.49 7.30 -6.00
C GLN A 75 8.17 7.08 -5.27
N ALA A 76 8.26 6.42 -4.12
CA ALA A 76 7.16 6.24 -3.18
C ALA A 76 7.63 6.60 -1.77
N SER A 77 6.75 7.22 -1.00
CA SER A 77 6.92 7.43 0.44
C SER A 77 5.71 6.86 1.17
N ILE A 78 5.91 6.32 2.36
CA ILE A 78 4.84 5.75 3.17
C ILE A 78 4.88 6.30 4.59
N SER A 79 3.70 6.57 5.15
CA SER A 79 3.49 6.87 6.56
C SER A 79 2.31 6.08 7.06
N CYS A 80 2.54 5.15 7.99
CA CYS A 80 1.50 4.38 8.64
C CYS A 80 1.28 4.89 10.05
N GLN A 81 0.02 5.01 10.45
CA GLN A 81 -0.41 5.60 11.71
C GLN A 81 -1.42 4.67 12.39
N GLN A 82 -1.38 4.65 13.71
CA GLN A 82 -2.45 4.03 14.48
C GLN A 82 -3.67 4.96 14.46
N THR A 83 -4.70 4.56 13.74
CA THR A 83 -5.99 5.29 13.59
C THR A 83 -7.10 4.70 14.46
N GLY A 84 -6.87 3.53 15.05
CA GLY A 84 -7.82 2.86 15.95
C GLY A 84 -7.15 1.99 17.00
N ALA A 85 -7.96 1.24 17.76
CA ALA A 85 -7.44 0.29 18.74
C ALA A 85 -6.83 -0.93 18.03
N ILE A 86 -5.61 -1.30 18.41
CA ILE A 86 -4.92 -2.50 17.90
C ILE A 86 -5.04 -3.59 18.95
N ASP A 87 -5.49 -4.78 18.55
CA ASP A 87 -5.52 -5.96 19.42
C ASP A 87 -4.10 -6.58 19.54
N PRO A 88 -3.43 -6.46 20.70
CA PRO A 88 -2.06 -6.97 20.84
C PRO A 88 -1.99 -8.50 20.85
N SER A 89 -3.09 -9.21 21.12
CA SER A 89 -3.12 -10.68 21.24
C SER A 89 -3.00 -11.40 19.89
N MET A 90 -3.18 -10.65 18.80
CA MET A 90 -3.13 -11.15 17.42
C MET A 90 -1.78 -10.93 16.76
N LEU A 91 -0.94 -10.03 17.29
CA LEU A 91 0.32 -9.61 16.68
C LEU A 91 1.31 -10.76 16.49
N ASP A 92 1.47 -11.63 17.48
CA ASP A 92 2.38 -12.78 17.42
C ASP A 92 1.91 -13.88 16.46
N LYS A 93 0.66 -13.80 15.98
CA LYS A 93 0.09 -14.73 15.00
C LYS A 93 0.16 -14.18 13.56
N LEU A 94 0.58 -12.93 13.39
CA LEU A 94 0.68 -12.32 12.08
C LEU A 94 1.73 -13.02 11.23
N LYS A 95 1.41 -13.23 9.95
CA LYS A 95 2.43 -13.56 8.96
C LYS A 95 3.41 -12.38 8.86
N SER A 96 4.70 -12.68 8.88
CA SER A 96 5.79 -11.70 8.81
C SER A 96 6.99 -12.34 8.09
N PRO A 97 7.44 -11.81 6.94
CA PRO A 97 6.86 -10.71 6.18
C PRO A 97 5.48 -11.02 5.57
N HIS A 98 4.63 -10.01 5.44
CA HIS A 98 3.35 -10.12 4.73
C HIS A 98 3.10 -8.90 3.83
N GLU A 99 2.76 -9.14 2.57
CA GLU A 99 2.34 -8.08 1.65
C GLU A 99 0.94 -7.61 2.04
N VAL A 100 0.82 -6.35 2.45
CA VAL A 100 -0.45 -5.74 2.90
C VAL A 100 -1.06 -4.84 1.84
N PHE A 101 -0.27 -4.45 0.84
CA PHE A 101 -0.70 -3.62 -0.27
C PHE A 101 0.17 -3.90 -1.50
N SER A 102 -0.45 -3.91 -2.66
CA SER A 102 0.23 -4.09 -3.94
C SER A 102 -0.55 -3.39 -5.04
N GLU A 103 0.09 -2.45 -5.73
CA GLU A 103 -0.52 -1.75 -6.85
C GLU A 103 0.44 -1.61 -8.02
N ARG A 104 -0.08 -1.84 -9.23
CA ARG A 104 0.68 -1.76 -10.46
C ARG A 104 0.88 -0.30 -10.87
N ALA A 105 2.14 0.08 -11.01
CA ALA A 105 2.60 1.37 -11.52
C ALA A 105 2.79 1.35 -13.05
N SER A 106 2.75 0.18 -13.69
CA SER A 106 2.73 0.07 -15.15
C SER A 106 2.06 -1.22 -15.63
N LEU A 107 1.65 -1.22 -16.91
CA LEU A 107 1.06 -2.38 -17.58
C LEU A 107 2.01 -3.57 -17.71
N ILE A 108 3.33 -3.34 -17.66
CA ILE A 108 4.28 -4.38 -18.03
C ILE A 108 5.21 -4.80 -16.87
N PHE A 109 5.78 -3.91 -16.02
CA PHE A 109 6.87 -4.37 -15.12
C PHE A 109 7.13 -3.58 -13.82
N LYS A 110 6.23 -2.68 -13.36
CA LYS A 110 6.42 -1.97 -12.08
C LYS A 110 5.23 -2.13 -11.15
N THR A 111 5.49 -2.55 -9.93
CA THR A 111 4.52 -2.70 -8.85
C THR A 111 5.09 -2.03 -7.61
N THR A 112 4.31 -1.12 -7.02
CA THR A 112 4.61 -0.61 -5.68
C THR A 112 3.98 -1.55 -4.67
N GLN A 113 4.82 -2.15 -3.84
CA GLN A 113 4.39 -3.08 -2.81
C GLN A 113 4.58 -2.44 -1.44
N VAL A 114 3.77 -2.84 -0.46
CA VAL A 114 4.01 -2.57 0.95
C VAL A 114 4.01 -3.90 1.70
N VAL A 115 5.13 -4.17 2.36
CA VAL A 115 5.34 -5.39 3.15
C VAL A 115 5.42 -5.00 4.61
N ARG A 116 4.59 -5.65 5.42
CA ARG A 116 4.57 -5.54 6.87
C ARG A 116 5.46 -6.60 7.50
N PHE A 117 6.18 -6.18 8.52
CA PHE A 117 6.94 -7.03 9.44
C PHE A 117 6.45 -6.79 10.86
N TRP A 118 6.45 -7.85 11.66
CA TRP A 118 6.27 -7.79 13.10
C TRP A 118 7.64 -7.86 13.80
N ASP A 119 8.00 -6.84 14.58
CA ASP A 119 9.14 -6.85 15.50
C ASP A 119 8.66 -7.10 16.94
N PRO A 120 8.65 -8.37 17.41
CA PRO A 120 8.18 -8.70 18.76
C PRO A 120 9.08 -8.13 19.86
N LYS A 121 10.38 -7.95 19.59
CA LYS A 121 11.35 -7.45 20.58
C LYS A 121 11.08 -5.99 20.91
N ARG A 122 10.77 -5.18 19.90
CA ARG A 122 10.48 -3.75 20.07
C ARG A 122 8.99 -3.43 20.13
N ARG A 123 8.14 -4.46 19.98
CA ARG A 123 6.68 -4.34 19.85
C ARG A 123 6.30 -3.27 18.82
N ALA A 124 6.73 -3.48 17.57
CA ALA A 124 6.45 -2.55 16.49
C ALA A 124 6.05 -3.26 15.19
N LEU A 125 5.07 -2.69 14.50
CA LEU A 125 4.73 -3.05 13.14
C LEU A 125 5.55 -2.19 12.18
N VAL A 126 6.31 -2.82 11.32
CA VAL A 126 7.22 -2.15 10.39
C VAL A 126 6.69 -2.33 8.99
N TYR A 127 6.42 -1.23 8.30
CA TYR A 127 5.91 -1.22 6.93
C TYR A 127 7.00 -0.72 6.00
N LEU A 128 7.44 -1.57 5.08
CA LEU A 128 8.39 -1.24 4.03
C LEU A 128 7.63 -1.13 2.72
N THR A 129 7.68 0.03 2.07
CA THR A 129 7.32 0.14 0.67
C THR A 129 8.55 0.09 -0.22
N TYR A 130 8.47 -0.66 -1.30
CA TYR A 130 9.47 -0.68 -2.36
C TYR A 130 8.78 -0.88 -3.70
N THR A 131 9.43 -0.42 -4.76
CA THR A 131 8.98 -0.67 -6.13
C THR A 131 9.84 -1.77 -6.73
N ASP A 132 9.24 -2.79 -7.34
CA ASP A 132 10.00 -3.73 -8.14
C ASP A 132 10.31 -3.14 -9.53
N ARG A 133 11.51 -3.42 -10.04
CA ARG A 133 11.82 -3.29 -11.47
C ARG A 133 12.41 -4.61 -11.91
N VAL A 134 11.72 -5.32 -12.79
CA VAL A 134 12.07 -6.69 -13.19
C VAL A 134 13.49 -6.80 -13.78
N ILE A 135 14.03 -5.72 -14.37
CA ILE A 135 15.32 -5.77 -15.09
C ILE A 135 16.51 -5.30 -14.23
N GLU A 136 16.36 -4.22 -13.45
CA GLU A 136 17.49 -3.60 -12.70
C GLU A 136 17.36 -3.73 -11.18
N GLY A 137 16.21 -4.20 -10.68
CA GLY A 137 15.81 -3.91 -9.30
C GLY A 137 15.57 -2.41 -9.08
N SER A 138 14.91 -2.03 -8.00
CA SER A 138 14.84 -0.62 -7.60
C SER A 138 15.11 -0.53 -6.10
N PRO A 139 16.26 0.04 -5.68
CA PRO A 139 16.58 0.19 -4.26
C PRO A 139 15.74 1.27 -3.58
N GLN A 140 14.89 1.99 -4.35
CA GLN A 140 14.00 3.03 -3.82
C GLN A 140 12.97 2.39 -2.91
N ASN A 141 13.03 2.80 -1.65
CA ASN A 141 12.13 2.33 -0.61
C ASN A 141 11.81 3.46 0.37
N SER A 142 10.77 3.25 1.16
CA SER A 142 10.43 4.06 2.32
C SER A 142 9.92 3.14 3.43
N ILE A 143 10.16 3.54 4.67
CA ILE A 143 9.77 2.75 5.85
C ILE A 143 8.90 3.59 6.77
N SER A 144 7.90 2.96 7.37
CA SER A 144 7.13 3.51 8.48
C SER A 144 7.04 2.50 9.60
N VAL A 145 7.05 2.96 10.84
CA VAL A 145 7.02 2.09 12.02
C VAL A 145 5.89 2.54 12.93
N VAL A 146 4.97 1.63 13.24
CA VAL A 146 3.86 1.85 14.16
C VAL A 146 4.16 1.08 15.46
N PRO A 147 4.52 1.77 16.55
CA PRO A 147 4.71 1.12 17.85
C PRO A 147 3.37 0.66 18.41
N VAL A 148 3.31 -0.57 18.92
CA VAL A 148 2.08 -1.19 19.46
C VAL A 148 2.23 -1.35 20.96
N GLY A 149 2.06 -0.22 21.65
CA GLY A 149 2.13 -0.12 23.11
C GLY A 149 3.51 -0.50 23.66
N LEU A 150 4.29 0.52 24.02
CA LEU A 150 5.20 0.37 25.16
C LEU A 150 4.28 0.33 26.39
N LYS A 151 4.29 -0.80 27.11
CA LYS A 151 3.71 -0.80 28.47
C LYS A 151 4.45 0.20 29.33
#